data_AF-A0AAD5P5L9-F1
#
_entry.id   AF-A0AAD5P5L9-F1
#
_cell.length_a   1.000
_cell.length_b   1.000
_cell.length_c   1.000
_cell.angle_alpha   90.00
_cell.angle_beta   90.00
_cell.angle_gamma   90.00
#
_symmetry.space_group_name_H-M   'P 1'
#
loop_
_entity.id
_entity.type
_entity.pdbx_description
1 polymer ?
#
loop_
_entity_poly.entity_id
_entity_poly.type
_entity_poly.pdbx_seq_one_letter_code
_entity_poly.pdbx_strand_id
1 'polypeptide(L)'
;MEAALGLMRRMPPKHSETALSALLSLLPHHSSDLLSQVDQPLQILCDVESGKEFILCEYNRDADSYRSPWSNKYHPLLVDGPYPSPELRKLEIEANEVFSIYRDQYYEGGISSVYMWEDDNESFVACFLIKKDGSKTAQGRRGYLEEGAWDAIHVIEVGPEEEGIAHYCLTSTIMLSLTTDNESSGTFNLSGSIRRQMNMDLATEEGHLCNMGKMIEEMEGKLRNSLDQVYFGKTKEMVCTLRPPSEVVMRLPDS
;
A
#
# COMPACT_ATOMS: atom_id res chain seq x y z
N MET A 1 -0.06 16.94 16.75
CA MET A 1 0.20 15.75 15.91
C MET A 1 -0.66 14.55 16.32
N GLU A 2 -0.49 14.01 17.53
CA GLU A 2 -1.19 12.78 17.97
C GLU A 2 -2.72 12.81 17.79
N ALA A 3 -3.37 13.92 18.11
CA ALA A 3 -4.81 14.09 17.92
C ALA A 3 -5.23 14.05 16.44
N ALA A 4 -4.41 14.59 15.53
CA ALA A 4 -4.69 14.59 14.09
C ALA A 4 -4.58 13.16 13.51
N LEU A 5 -3.54 12.41 13.90
CA LEU A 5 -3.40 11.00 13.55
C LEU A 5 -4.52 10.16 14.17
N GLY A 6 -4.91 10.47 15.41
CA GLY A 6 -6.05 9.87 16.08
C GLY A 6 -7.37 10.10 15.36
N LEU A 7 -7.56 11.29 14.76
CA LEU A 7 -8.71 11.61 13.92
C LEU A 7 -8.67 10.80 12.63
N MET A 8 -7.54 10.76 11.91
CA MET A 8 -7.42 10.00 10.67
C MET A 8 -7.70 8.50 10.85
N ARG A 9 -7.33 7.92 12.00
CA ARG A 9 -7.67 6.52 12.35
C ARG A 9 -9.17 6.26 12.61
N ARG A 10 -9.97 7.31 12.83
CA ARG A 10 -11.40 7.21 13.18
C ARG A 10 -12.31 7.70 12.07
N MET A 11 -11.80 8.51 11.15
CA MET A 11 -12.56 8.98 10.00
C MET A 11 -12.90 7.80 9.07
N PRO A 12 -14.10 7.79 8.47
CA PRO A 12 -14.43 6.80 7.46
C PRO A 12 -13.37 6.82 6.34
N PRO A 13 -12.78 5.66 5.98
CA PRO A 13 -11.69 5.62 4.99
C PRO A 13 -12.05 6.23 3.64
N LYS A 14 -13.33 6.18 3.24
CA LYS A 14 -13.85 6.83 2.03
C LYS A 14 -13.70 8.35 2.02
N HIS A 15 -13.55 8.98 3.18
CA HIS A 15 -13.40 10.43 3.34
C HIS A 15 -11.99 10.82 3.81
N SER A 16 -11.02 9.90 3.75
CA SER A 16 -9.65 10.13 4.23
C SER A 16 -8.97 11.30 3.51
N GLU A 17 -9.10 11.40 2.19
CA GLU A 17 -8.51 12.48 1.39
C GLU A 17 -9.06 13.85 1.80
N THR A 18 -10.38 13.97 1.92
CA THR A 18 -11.04 15.22 2.34
C THR A 18 -10.66 15.59 3.77
N ALA A 19 -10.60 14.60 4.67
CA ALA A 19 -10.20 14.81 6.05
C ALA A 19 -8.74 15.28 6.15
N LEU A 20 -7.84 14.68 5.37
CA LEU A 20 -6.44 15.08 5.34
C LEU A 20 -6.29 16.49 4.76
N SER A 21 -6.96 16.82 3.65
CA SER A 21 -6.96 18.17 3.07
C SER A 21 -7.43 19.24 4.08
N ALA A 22 -8.48 18.94 4.84
CA ALA A 22 -8.95 19.82 5.91
C ALA A 22 -7.92 19.95 7.04
N LEU A 23 -7.28 18.86 7.45
CA LEU A 23 -6.22 18.89 8.46
C LEU A 23 -4.99 19.69 8.01
N LEU A 24 -4.57 19.56 6.74
CA LEU A 24 -3.48 20.35 6.16
C LEU A 24 -3.82 21.84 6.17
N SER A 25 -5.07 22.19 5.88
CA SER A 25 -5.55 23.58 5.93
C SER A 25 -5.59 24.14 7.36
N LEU A 26 -5.92 23.29 8.34
CA LEU A 26 -6.00 23.67 9.76
C LEU A 26 -4.63 23.72 10.46
N LEU A 27 -3.70 22.85 10.05
CA LEU A 27 -2.39 22.66 10.67
C LEU A 27 -1.26 22.76 9.62
N PRO A 28 -1.11 23.90 8.94
CA PRO A 28 -0.17 24.03 7.82
C PRO A 28 1.29 23.73 8.23
N HIS A 29 1.66 24.07 9.47
CA HIS A 29 3.01 23.80 10.01
C HIS A 29 3.34 22.31 10.19
N HIS A 30 2.34 21.43 10.16
CA HIS A 30 2.50 20.00 10.33
C HIS A 30 2.25 19.23 9.02
N SER A 31 2.18 19.93 7.88
CA SER A 31 1.79 19.34 6.61
C SER A 31 2.72 18.21 6.16
N SER A 32 4.04 18.42 6.29
CA SER A 32 5.05 17.43 5.94
C SER A 32 4.89 16.15 6.76
N ASP A 33 4.80 16.29 8.09
CA ASP A 33 4.64 15.16 9.01
C ASP A 33 3.31 14.43 8.83
N LEU A 34 2.24 15.14 8.46
CA LEU A 34 0.93 14.53 8.24
C LEU A 34 0.91 13.73 6.94
N LEU A 35 1.51 14.26 5.87
CA LEU A 35 1.62 13.55 4.60
C LEU A 35 2.47 12.28 4.76
N SER A 36 3.58 12.36 5.51
CA SER A 36 4.48 11.21 5.71
C SER A 36 3.93 10.10 6.60
N GLN A 37 2.92 10.40 7.43
CA GLN A 37 2.36 9.43 8.37
C GLN A 37 0.98 8.90 7.98
N VAL A 38 0.32 9.53 7.00
CA VAL A 38 -1.05 9.19 6.61
C VAL A 38 -1.08 8.72 5.17
N ASP A 39 -1.11 7.39 5.00
CA ASP A 39 -1.25 6.78 3.69
C ASP A 39 -2.59 7.17 3.04
N GLN A 40 -2.54 7.50 1.75
CA GLN A 40 -3.70 7.78 0.91
C GLN A 40 -3.87 6.67 -0.14
N PRO A 41 -5.10 6.45 -0.63
CA PRO A 41 -5.32 5.56 -1.78
C PRO A 41 -4.40 5.93 -2.94
N LEU A 42 -3.77 4.92 -3.53
CA LEU A 42 -2.74 5.14 -4.54
C LEU A 42 -3.36 5.66 -5.84
N GLN A 43 -2.75 6.67 -6.43
CA GLN A 43 -3.16 7.23 -7.73
C GLN A 43 -2.23 6.75 -8.84
N ILE A 44 -2.68 6.84 -10.09
CA ILE A 44 -1.95 6.36 -11.26
C ILE A 44 -1.75 7.52 -12.24
N LEU A 45 -0.56 7.58 -12.83
CA LEU A 45 -0.27 8.44 -13.98
C LEU A 45 0.37 7.60 -15.10
N CYS A 46 0.27 8.08 -16.35
CA CYS A 46 0.94 7.47 -17.48
C CYS A 46 2.18 8.28 -17.84
N ASP A 47 3.31 7.60 -17.94
CA ASP A 47 4.55 8.16 -18.48
C ASP A 47 4.45 8.22 -20.00
N VAL A 48 4.41 9.44 -20.53
CA VAL A 48 4.22 9.71 -21.95
C VAL A 48 5.38 9.17 -22.82
N GLU A 49 6.59 9.06 -22.27
CA GLU A 49 7.76 8.59 -23.04
C GLU A 49 7.82 7.08 -23.12
N SER A 50 7.55 6.39 -22.01
CA SER A 50 7.56 4.92 -21.97
C SER A 50 6.23 4.28 -22.37
N GLY A 51 5.12 5.05 -22.33
CA GLY A 51 3.76 4.57 -22.52
C GLY A 51 3.25 3.68 -21.39
N LYS A 52 3.96 3.63 -20.25
CA LYS A 52 3.65 2.77 -19.10
C LYS A 52 3.00 3.56 -17.97
N GLU A 53 2.06 2.94 -17.28
CA GLU A 53 1.46 3.48 -16.07
C GLU A 53 2.41 3.33 -14.88
N PHE A 54 2.35 4.28 -13.94
CA PHE A 54 3.09 4.24 -12.68
C PHE A 54 2.27 4.82 -11.54
N ILE A 55 2.63 4.44 -10.32
CA ILE A 55 1.90 4.81 -9.10
C ILE A 55 2.46 6.11 -8.52
N LEU A 56 1.57 7.02 -8.13
CA LEU A 56 1.90 8.25 -7.45
C LEU A 56 1.89 8.04 -5.94
N CYS A 57 2.95 8.47 -5.27
CA CYS A 57 3.03 8.55 -3.81
C CYS A 57 3.86 9.78 -3.41
N GLU A 58 4.04 10.00 -2.10
CA GLU A 58 4.91 11.09 -1.63
C GLU A 58 6.39 10.86 -1.96
N TYR A 59 6.83 9.60 -2.04
CA TYR A 59 8.24 9.25 -2.22
C TYR A 59 8.77 9.48 -3.64
N ASN A 60 7.89 9.63 -4.63
CA ASN A 60 8.27 10.05 -5.97
C ASN A 60 7.79 11.47 -6.33
N ARG A 61 7.30 12.22 -5.35
CA ARG A 61 6.78 13.58 -5.54
C ARG A 61 7.86 14.60 -5.23
N ASP A 62 7.95 15.62 -6.08
CA ASP A 62 8.61 16.87 -5.76
C ASP A 62 7.74 18.05 -6.23
N ALA A 63 7.48 18.99 -5.32
CA ALA A 63 6.43 20.01 -5.48
C ALA A 63 5.09 19.39 -5.95
N ASP A 64 4.66 19.68 -7.18
CA ASP A 64 3.45 19.12 -7.80
C ASP A 64 3.75 18.17 -8.97
N SER A 65 4.99 17.67 -9.03
CA SER A 65 5.47 16.78 -10.08
C SER A 65 5.84 15.42 -9.52
N TYR A 66 5.68 14.37 -10.34
CA TYR A 66 5.95 12.99 -9.93
C TYR A 66 6.94 12.30 -10.86
N ARG A 67 7.97 11.67 -10.31
CA ARG A 67 9.01 10.95 -11.06
C ARG A 67 8.49 9.59 -11.53
N SER A 68 8.53 9.35 -12.83
CA SER A 68 8.25 8.04 -13.43
C SER A 68 9.41 7.08 -13.13
N PRO A 69 9.13 5.84 -12.68
CA PRO A 69 10.17 4.82 -12.49
C PRO A 69 10.70 4.28 -13.83
N TRP A 70 10.03 4.58 -14.95
CA TRP A 70 10.39 4.07 -16.28
C TRP A 70 11.36 5.01 -16.99
N SER A 71 10.94 6.25 -17.26
CA SER A 71 11.76 7.27 -17.93
C SER A 71 12.71 8.00 -16.99
N ASN A 72 12.53 7.87 -15.68
CA ASN A 72 13.22 8.68 -14.67
C ASN A 72 12.97 10.19 -14.85
N LYS A 73 11.78 10.60 -15.32
CA LYS A 73 11.42 12.00 -15.53
C LYS A 73 10.22 12.39 -14.69
N TYR A 74 10.18 13.65 -14.30
CA TYR A 74 9.06 14.24 -13.57
C TYR A 74 7.92 14.62 -14.50
N HIS A 75 6.69 14.41 -14.03
CA HIS A 75 5.45 14.78 -14.69
C HIS A 75 4.55 15.59 -13.72
N PRO A 76 4.24 16.87 -14.01
CA PRO A 76 4.79 17.72 -15.07
C PRO A 76 6.32 17.86 -15.03
N LEU A 77 6.92 18.35 -16.11
CA LEU A 77 8.39 18.49 -16.19
C LEU A 77 8.93 19.39 -15.08
N LEU A 78 9.93 18.89 -14.37
CA LEU A 78 10.66 19.59 -13.32
C LEU A 78 12.16 19.50 -13.60
N VAL A 79 12.85 20.63 -13.50
CA VAL A 79 14.28 20.74 -13.85
C VAL A 79 15.18 20.31 -12.69
N ASP A 80 14.81 20.69 -11.46
CA ASP A 80 15.66 20.55 -10.27
C ASP A 80 15.12 19.52 -9.26
N GLY A 81 14.42 18.50 -9.74
CA GLY A 81 13.92 17.42 -8.88
C GLY A 81 15.03 16.49 -8.39
N PRO A 82 14.89 15.85 -7.22
CA PRO A 82 15.84 14.87 -6.73
C PRO A 82 15.82 13.60 -7.60
N TYR A 83 17.01 13.04 -7.85
CA TYR A 83 17.17 11.78 -8.57
C TYR A 83 18.11 10.86 -7.79
N PRO A 84 17.88 9.53 -7.82
CA PRO A 84 18.83 8.58 -7.27
C PRO A 84 20.15 8.64 -8.04
N SER A 85 21.25 8.28 -7.37
CA SER A 85 22.56 8.09 -8.00
C SER A 85 22.49 7.07 -9.14
N PRO A 86 23.44 7.09 -10.10
CA PRO A 86 23.46 6.13 -11.19
C PRO A 86 23.47 4.66 -10.76
N GLU A 87 24.11 4.36 -9.62
CA GLU A 87 24.18 3.02 -9.06
C GLU A 87 22.84 2.61 -8.46
N LEU A 88 22.24 3.46 -7.62
CA LEU A 88 20.92 3.19 -7.03
C LEU A 88 19.82 3.15 -8.10
N ARG A 89 19.90 3.99 -9.14
CA ARG A 89 18.98 3.95 -10.28
C ARG A 89 19.05 2.63 -11.03
N LYS A 90 20.23 2.01 -11.15
CA LYS A 90 20.35 0.69 -11.78
C LYS A 90 19.61 -0.37 -10.95
N LEU A 91 19.76 -0.33 -9.63
CA LEU A 91 19.02 -1.20 -8.71
C LEU A 91 17.51 -0.94 -8.75
N GLU A 92 17.09 0.33 -8.84
CA GLU A 92 15.68 0.73 -8.95
C GLU A 92 15.02 0.17 -10.23
N ILE A 93 15.73 0.18 -11.36
CA ILE A 93 15.24 -0.41 -12.62
C ILE A 93 15.07 -1.92 -12.47
N GLU A 94 16.07 -2.62 -11.94
CA GLU A 94 16.01 -4.06 -11.69
C GLU A 94 14.88 -4.42 -10.72
N ALA A 95 14.71 -3.62 -9.67
CA ALA A 95 13.63 -3.80 -8.70
C ALA A 95 12.25 -3.65 -9.35
N ASN A 96 12.05 -2.67 -10.24
CA ASN A 96 10.79 -2.51 -10.98
C ASN A 96 10.50 -3.72 -11.89
N GLU A 97 11.52 -4.29 -12.53
CA GLU A 97 11.38 -5.47 -13.38
C GLU A 97 10.97 -6.71 -12.56
N VAL A 98 11.72 -7.02 -11.50
CA VAL A 98 11.44 -8.15 -10.61
C VAL A 98 10.09 -8.00 -9.93
N PHE A 99 9.78 -6.80 -9.44
CA PHE A 99 8.52 -6.55 -8.74
C PHE A 99 7.30 -6.57 -9.68
N SER A 100 7.48 -6.27 -10.97
CA SER A 100 6.44 -6.52 -11.98
C SER A 100 6.13 -8.01 -12.13
N ILE A 101 7.13 -8.90 -12.02
CA ILE A 101 6.93 -10.35 -12.04
C ILE A 101 6.20 -10.80 -10.77
N TYR A 102 6.62 -10.31 -9.61
CA TYR A 102 5.94 -10.56 -8.33
C TYR A 102 4.46 -10.17 -8.39
N ARG A 103 4.16 -8.95 -8.88
CA ARG A 103 2.80 -8.48 -9.12
C ARG A 103 2.03 -9.46 -10.00
N ASP A 104 2.58 -9.89 -11.13
CA ASP A 104 1.86 -10.78 -12.03
C ASP A 104 1.58 -12.16 -11.41
N GLN A 105 2.51 -12.69 -10.60
CA GLN A 105 2.36 -13.98 -9.91
C GLN A 105 1.32 -13.94 -8.77
N TYR A 106 1.29 -12.87 -7.98
CA TYR A 106 0.46 -12.78 -6.79
C TYR A 106 -0.86 -12.03 -7.01
N TYR A 107 -0.85 -11.05 -7.89
CA TYR A 107 -1.99 -10.17 -8.15
C TYR A 107 -2.67 -10.45 -9.49
N GLU A 108 -2.05 -11.19 -10.40
CA GLU A 108 -2.57 -11.46 -11.75
C GLU A 108 -2.93 -10.13 -12.47
N GLY A 109 -1.97 -9.20 -12.52
CA GLY A 109 -2.11 -7.86 -13.10
C GLY A 109 -2.23 -6.75 -12.05
N GLY A 110 -2.79 -5.61 -12.44
CA GLY A 110 -2.66 -4.36 -11.67
C GLY A 110 -1.42 -3.59 -12.09
N ILE A 111 -1.03 -2.60 -11.29
CA ILE A 111 0.14 -1.75 -11.54
C ILE A 111 1.09 -1.88 -10.35
N SER A 112 2.39 -1.83 -10.63
CA SER A 112 3.44 -1.81 -9.63
C SER A 112 4.45 -0.72 -9.94
N SER A 113 5.05 -0.14 -8.92
CA SER A 113 6.13 0.85 -9.06
C SER A 113 7.09 0.74 -7.88
N VAL A 114 8.38 0.88 -8.16
CA VAL A 114 9.42 0.93 -7.14
C VAL A 114 10.19 2.23 -7.26
N TYR A 115 10.37 2.91 -6.13
CA TYR A 115 11.15 4.13 -6.02
C TYR A 115 12.26 3.94 -4.99
N MET A 116 13.48 4.37 -5.31
CA MET A 116 14.62 4.33 -4.40
C MET A 116 15.25 5.71 -4.31
N TRP A 117 15.76 6.03 -3.12
CA TRP A 117 16.52 7.25 -2.86
C TRP A 117 17.56 6.97 -1.76
N GLU A 118 18.66 7.69 -1.81
CA GLU A 118 19.67 7.67 -0.77
C GLU A 118 19.14 8.34 0.50
N ASP A 119 19.51 7.78 1.64
CA ASP A 119 19.41 8.43 2.94
C ASP A 119 20.84 8.71 3.47
N ASP A 120 20.96 9.35 4.62
CA ASP A 120 22.26 9.71 5.18
C ASP A 120 23.16 8.46 5.40
N ASN A 121 24.49 8.64 5.32
CA ASN A 121 25.51 7.63 5.70
C ASN A 121 25.47 6.29 4.93
N GLU A 122 25.51 6.32 3.59
CA GLU A 122 25.58 5.11 2.74
C GLU A 122 24.37 4.16 2.89
N SER A 123 23.29 4.64 3.48
CA SER A 123 22.01 3.95 3.55
C SER A 123 21.10 4.37 2.39
N PHE A 124 20.09 3.54 2.09
CA PHE A 124 19.08 3.91 1.10
C PHE A 124 17.70 3.40 1.52
N VAL A 125 16.67 4.01 0.96
CA VAL A 125 15.29 3.60 1.18
C VAL A 125 14.68 3.18 -0.14
N ALA A 126 13.86 2.13 -0.09
CA ALA A 126 13.11 1.63 -1.23
C ALA A 126 11.62 1.58 -0.90
N CYS A 127 10.80 2.20 -1.75
CA CYS A 127 9.36 2.15 -1.67
C CYS A 127 8.81 1.27 -2.80
N PHE A 128 8.18 0.15 -2.45
CA PHE A 128 7.50 -0.76 -3.37
C PHE A 128 5.99 -0.56 -3.24
N LEU A 129 5.33 -0.38 -4.38
CA LEU A 129 3.92 -0.05 -4.45
C LEU A 129 3.21 -1.04 -5.37
N ILE A 130 2.04 -1.53 -4.95
CA ILE A 130 1.12 -2.28 -5.80
C ILE A 130 -0.27 -1.67 -5.70
N LYS A 131 -0.90 -1.47 -6.85
CA LYS A 131 -2.31 -1.10 -6.95
C LYS A 131 -3.05 -2.11 -7.81
N LYS A 132 -4.07 -2.75 -7.25
CA LYS A 132 -4.99 -3.62 -7.99
C LYS A 132 -6.41 -3.10 -7.88
N ASP A 133 -6.95 -2.72 -9.02
CA ASP A 133 -8.37 -2.39 -9.18
C ASP A 133 -9.15 -3.65 -9.59
N GLY A 134 -9.96 -4.15 -8.66
CA GLY A 134 -10.86 -5.29 -8.84
C GLY A 134 -12.21 -4.91 -9.48
N SER A 135 -12.52 -3.63 -9.64
CA SER A 135 -13.79 -3.15 -10.20
C SER A 135 -13.80 -3.14 -11.74
N LYS A 136 -12.66 -2.82 -12.37
CA LYS A 136 -12.57 -2.61 -13.83
C LYS A 136 -12.11 -3.83 -14.63
N THR A 137 -11.47 -4.80 -13.99
CA THR A 137 -10.92 -5.97 -14.68
C THR A 137 -11.87 -7.17 -14.59
N ALA A 138 -12.11 -7.86 -15.71
CA ALA A 138 -13.02 -9.02 -15.80
C ALA A 138 -12.64 -10.20 -14.88
N GLN A 139 -11.43 -10.19 -14.30
CA GLN A 139 -10.99 -11.16 -13.28
C GLN A 139 -11.44 -10.79 -11.84
N GLY A 140 -11.70 -9.51 -11.57
CA GLY A 140 -12.01 -8.98 -10.24
C GLY A 140 -13.50 -8.85 -9.92
N ARG A 141 -14.36 -8.55 -10.91
CA ARG A 141 -15.80 -8.43 -10.67
C ARG A 141 -16.44 -9.81 -10.52
N ARG A 142 -16.54 -10.29 -9.27
CA ARG A 142 -17.18 -11.56 -8.91
C ARG A 142 -18.43 -11.30 -8.06
N GLY A 143 -19.53 -11.95 -8.43
CA GLY A 143 -20.81 -11.87 -7.69
C GLY A 143 -21.34 -10.43 -7.64
N TYR A 144 -21.57 -9.94 -6.42
CA TYR A 144 -22.15 -8.62 -6.14
C TYR A 144 -21.11 -7.52 -5.96
N LEU A 145 -19.83 -7.77 -6.26
CA LEU A 145 -18.78 -6.75 -6.15
C LEU A 145 -19.04 -5.63 -7.16
N GLU A 146 -19.18 -4.42 -6.66
CA GLU A 146 -19.32 -3.20 -7.45
C GLU A 146 -17.98 -2.47 -7.53
N GLU A 147 -17.34 -2.25 -6.38
CA GLU A 147 -16.03 -1.61 -6.28
C GLU A 147 -15.09 -2.46 -5.42
N GLY A 148 -13.86 -2.64 -5.87
CA GLY A 148 -12.84 -3.34 -5.12
C GLY A 148 -11.47 -2.74 -5.42
N ALA A 149 -10.78 -2.28 -4.39
CA ALA A 149 -9.45 -1.69 -4.53
C ALA A 149 -8.51 -2.27 -3.47
N TRP A 150 -7.32 -2.66 -3.92
CA TRP A 150 -6.21 -3.06 -3.08
C TRP A 150 -5.02 -2.17 -3.38
N ASP A 151 -4.52 -1.49 -2.36
CA ASP A 151 -3.31 -0.68 -2.42
C ASP A 151 -2.32 -1.20 -1.37
N ALA A 152 -1.13 -1.62 -1.80
CA ALA A 152 -0.04 -2.05 -0.93
C ALA A 152 1.14 -1.10 -1.06
N ILE A 153 1.69 -0.69 0.09
CA ILE A 153 2.81 0.23 0.24
C ILE A 153 3.83 -0.45 1.15
N HIS A 154 5.03 -0.68 0.66
CA HIS A 154 6.15 -1.23 1.43
C HIS A 154 7.30 -0.26 1.38
N VAL A 155 7.67 0.31 2.52
CA VAL A 155 8.84 1.18 2.65
C VAL A 155 9.90 0.39 3.42
N ILE A 156 11.07 0.20 2.80
CA ILE A 156 12.20 -0.50 3.39
C ILE A 156 13.35 0.46 3.52
N GLU A 157 13.78 0.69 4.76
CA GLU A 157 15.03 1.38 5.06
C GLU A 157 16.14 0.34 5.14
N VAL A 158 17.20 0.51 4.34
CA VAL A 158 18.38 -0.36 4.29
C VAL A 158 19.55 0.39 4.88
N GLY A 159 19.98 -0.02 6.07
CA GLY A 159 21.15 0.53 6.75
C GLY A 159 22.47 0.20 6.05
N PRO A 160 23.57 0.83 6.47
CA PRO A 160 24.89 0.59 5.90
C PRO A 160 25.29 -0.89 6.04
N GLU A 161 26.06 -1.38 5.07
CA GLU A 161 26.59 -2.73 5.10
C GLU A 161 27.83 -2.80 6.00
N GLU A 162 27.76 -3.62 7.05
CA GLU A 162 28.87 -3.90 7.96
C GLU A 162 29.20 -5.40 7.91
N GLU A 163 30.44 -5.73 7.54
CA GLU A 163 30.92 -7.13 7.46
C GLU A 163 30.05 -8.06 6.58
N GLY A 164 29.45 -7.53 5.50
CA GLY A 164 28.59 -8.29 4.59
C GLY A 164 27.14 -8.47 5.09
N ILE A 165 26.75 -7.75 6.13
CA ILE A 165 25.40 -7.77 6.72
C ILE A 165 24.83 -6.36 6.67
N ALA A 166 23.56 -6.25 6.28
CA ALA A 166 22.81 -4.99 6.35
C ALA A 166 21.58 -5.13 7.25
N HIS A 167 21.22 -4.04 7.91
CA HIS A 167 19.98 -3.92 8.68
C HIS A 167 18.84 -3.46 7.78
N TYR A 168 17.70 -4.14 7.85
CA TYR A 168 16.51 -3.81 7.07
C TYR A 168 15.35 -3.49 8.00
N CYS A 169 14.72 -2.34 7.81
CA CYS A 169 13.47 -1.96 8.48
C CYS A 169 12.34 -1.86 7.45
N LEU A 170 11.44 -2.84 7.41
CA LEU A 170 10.27 -2.84 6.52
C LEU A 170 9.04 -2.35 7.26
N THR A 171 8.45 -1.26 6.78
CA THR A 171 7.09 -0.80 7.14
C THR A 171 6.15 -1.05 5.98
N SER A 172 5.11 -1.85 6.20
CA SER A 172 4.10 -2.20 5.19
C SER A 172 2.72 -1.72 5.59
N THR A 173 2.03 -1.03 4.69
CA THR A 173 0.60 -0.73 4.80
C THR A 173 -0.15 -1.39 3.66
N ILE A 174 -1.27 -2.03 3.98
CA ILE A 174 -2.26 -2.48 2.99
C ILE A 174 -3.58 -1.78 3.25
N MET A 175 -4.11 -1.13 2.23
CA MET A 175 -5.45 -0.56 2.19
C MET A 175 -6.35 -1.45 1.33
N LEU A 176 -7.52 -1.78 1.88
CA LEU A 176 -8.54 -2.57 1.20
C LEU A 176 -9.86 -1.82 1.26
N SER A 177 -10.49 -1.64 0.11
CA SER A 177 -11.86 -1.13 0.00
C SER A 177 -12.70 -2.08 -0.86
N LEU A 178 -13.87 -2.42 -0.36
CA LEU A 178 -14.83 -3.30 -1.01
C LEU A 178 -16.22 -2.68 -0.87
N THR A 179 -16.89 -2.48 -2.00
CA THR A 179 -18.32 -2.15 -2.06
C THR A 179 -19.02 -3.26 -2.82
N THR A 180 -20.04 -3.84 -2.20
CA THR A 180 -20.94 -4.79 -2.85
C THR A 180 -22.33 -4.21 -2.88
N ASP A 181 -23.04 -4.39 -3.99
CA ASP A 181 -24.45 -4.01 -4.11
C ASP A 181 -25.28 -5.18 -4.60
N ASN A 182 -26.34 -5.47 -3.85
CA ASN A 182 -27.23 -6.60 -4.08
C ASN A 182 -28.63 -6.25 -3.60
N GLU A 183 -29.64 -6.54 -4.41
CA GLU A 183 -31.04 -6.22 -4.12
C GLU A 183 -31.51 -6.81 -2.77
N SER A 184 -31.04 -8.00 -2.38
CA SER A 184 -31.51 -8.67 -1.16
C SER A 184 -30.82 -8.20 0.13
N SER A 185 -29.56 -7.77 0.05
CA SER A 185 -28.75 -7.35 1.22
C SER A 185 -28.50 -5.85 1.28
N GLY A 186 -28.89 -5.11 0.24
CA GLY A 186 -28.54 -3.71 0.03
C GLY A 186 -27.04 -3.52 -0.23
N THR A 187 -26.66 -2.24 -0.29
CA THR A 187 -25.27 -1.83 -0.45
C THR A 187 -24.50 -2.04 0.85
N PHE A 188 -23.36 -2.71 0.75
CA PHE A 188 -22.43 -2.96 1.85
C PHE A 188 -21.05 -2.44 1.46
N ASN A 189 -20.47 -1.60 2.31
CA ASN A 189 -19.10 -1.10 2.14
C ASN A 189 -18.24 -1.54 3.32
N LEU A 190 -17.05 -2.03 3.00
CA LEU A 190 -16.02 -2.39 3.95
C LEU A 190 -14.69 -1.85 3.46
N SER A 191 -14.15 -0.88 4.21
CA SER A 191 -12.92 -0.19 3.83
C SER A 191 -12.04 0.05 5.05
N GLY A 192 -10.73 0.13 4.86
CA GLY A 192 -9.77 0.47 5.89
C GLY A 192 -8.33 0.11 5.51
N SER A 193 -7.45 0.11 6.50
CA SER A 193 -6.03 -0.21 6.30
C SER A 193 -5.44 -0.96 7.49
N ILE A 194 -4.34 -1.67 7.25
CA ILE A 194 -3.51 -2.29 8.28
C ILE A 194 -2.05 -1.94 8.00
N ARG A 195 -1.34 -1.49 9.03
CA ARG A 195 0.09 -1.18 8.98
C ARG A 195 0.85 -2.10 9.93
N ARG A 196 1.98 -2.65 9.49
CA ARG A 196 2.93 -3.43 10.32
C ARG A 196 4.36 -3.09 9.97
N GLN A 197 5.25 -3.34 10.93
CA GLN A 197 6.69 -3.14 10.78
C GLN A 197 7.42 -4.45 11.13
N MET A 198 8.54 -4.71 10.45
CA MET A 198 9.48 -5.78 10.79
C MET A 198 10.91 -5.32 10.56
N ASN A 199 11.83 -5.82 11.39
CA ASN A 199 13.26 -5.55 11.28
C ASN A 199 14.02 -6.87 11.10
N MET A 200 15.04 -6.88 10.26
CA MET A 200 15.90 -8.06 10.04
C MET A 200 17.34 -7.64 9.74
N ASP A 201 18.31 -8.38 10.27
CA ASP A 201 19.71 -8.32 9.85
C ASP A 201 19.97 -9.47 8.89
N LEU A 202 20.36 -9.17 7.65
CA LEU A 202 20.53 -10.16 6.59
C LEU A 202 21.87 -9.99 5.88
N ALA A 203 22.51 -11.12 5.58
CA ALA A 203 23.71 -11.14 4.74
C ALA A 203 23.38 -10.64 3.32
N THR A 204 24.28 -9.88 2.72
CA THR A 204 24.09 -9.22 1.42
C THR A 204 24.65 -10.00 0.24
N GLU A 205 25.13 -11.24 0.47
CA GLU A 205 25.72 -12.11 -0.57
C GLU A 205 24.77 -12.37 -1.76
N GLU A 206 23.46 -12.54 -1.50
CA GLU A 206 22.42 -12.72 -2.53
C GLU A 206 21.87 -11.39 -3.09
N GLY A 207 22.41 -10.25 -2.63
CA GLY A 207 21.99 -8.90 -2.99
C GLY A 207 20.77 -8.37 -2.24
N HIS A 208 20.68 -7.04 -2.11
CA HIS A 208 19.60 -6.37 -1.37
C HIS A 208 18.21 -6.69 -1.93
N LEU A 209 18.06 -6.81 -3.26
CA LEU A 209 16.76 -7.04 -3.88
C LEU A 209 16.14 -8.39 -3.48
N CYS A 210 16.97 -9.43 -3.34
CA CYS A 210 16.52 -10.74 -2.86
C CYS A 210 16.00 -10.67 -1.42
N ASN A 211 16.76 -10.00 -0.55
CA ASN A 211 16.40 -9.80 0.86
C ASN A 211 15.10 -8.99 0.99
N MET A 212 15.00 -7.86 0.30
CA MET A 212 13.80 -7.01 0.29
C MET A 212 12.58 -7.77 -0.24
N GLY A 213 12.72 -8.54 -1.32
CA GLY A 213 11.64 -9.35 -1.90
C GLY A 213 11.09 -10.39 -0.91
N LYS A 214 11.96 -11.15 -0.24
CA LYS A 214 11.58 -12.13 0.78
C LYS A 214 10.82 -11.47 1.95
N MET A 215 11.30 -10.32 2.42
CA MET A 215 10.65 -9.57 3.50
C MET A 215 9.25 -9.09 3.12
N ILE A 216 9.09 -8.54 1.91
CA ILE A 216 7.80 -8.08 1.38
C ILE A 216 6.82 -9.25 1.27
N GLU A 217 7.24 -10.36 0.66
CA GLU A 217 6.41 -11.55 0.47
C GLU A 217 5.91 -12.11 1.81
N GLU A 218 6.79 -12.23 2.81
CA GLU A 218 6.42 -12.68 4.15
C GLU A 218 5.43 -11.71 4.83
N MET A 219 5.69 -10.40 4.75
CA MET A 219 4.85 -9.39 5.39
C MET A 219 3.47 -9.28 4.73
N GLU A 220 3.39 -9.29 3.39
CA GLU A 220 2.12 -9.33 2.67
C GLU A 220 1.30 -10.56 3.05
N GLY A 221 1.93 -11.74 3.14
CA GLY A 221 1.25 -12.96 3.58
C GLY A 221 0.62 -12.81 4.98
N LYS A 222 1.36 -12.22 5.93
CA LYS A 222 0.85 -11.94 7.30
C LYS A 222 -0.28 -10.91 7.29
N LEU A 223 -0.15 -9.85 6.49
CA LEU A 223 -1.15 -8.78 6.40
C LEU A 223 -2.44 -9.26 5.74
N ARG A 224 -2.34 -10.04 4.66
CA ARG A 224 -3.50 -10.66 4.00
C ARG A 224 -4.31 -11.54 4.95
N ASN A 225 -3.64 -12.39 5.71
CA ASN A 225 -4.29 -13.24 6.72
C ASN A 225 -4.97 -12.39 7.82
N SER A 226 -4.33 -11.30 8.23
CA SER A 226 -4.88 -10.39 9.23
C SER A 226 -6.10 -9.63 8.71
N LEU A 227 -6.07 -9.19 7.45
CA LEU A 227 -7.21 -8.57 6.77
C LEU A 227 -8.39 -9.53 6.73
N ASP A 228 -8.20 -10.77 6.29
CA ASP A 228 -9.28 -11.76 6.23
C ASP A 228 -9.99 -11.95 7.58
N GLN A 229 -9.21 -12.14 8.65
CA GLN A 229 -9.73 -12.31 10.01
C GLN A 229 -10.50 -11.08 10.51
N VAL A 230 -10.01 -9.87 10.25
CA VAL A 230 -10.65 -8.64 10.72
C VAL A 230 -11.87 -8.31 9.87
N TYR A 231 -11.71 -8.28 8.55
CA TYR A 231 -12.70 -7.79 7.58
C TYR A 231 -13.87 -8.74 7.41
N PHE A 232 -13.65 -10.05 7.45
CA PHE A 232 -14.73 -11.02 7.21
C PHE A 232 -15.06 -11.85 8.46
N GLY A 233 -14.16 -11.91 9.44
CA GLY A 233 -14.40 -12.52 10.74
C GLY A 233 -15.00 -11.54 11.74
N LYS A 234 -14.19 -10.58 12.21
CA LYS A 234 -14.56 -9.71 13.34
C LYS A 234 -15.70 -8.75 13.06
N THR A 235 -15.76 -8.14 11.89
CA THR A 235 -16.88 -7.26 11.51
C THR A 235 -18.21 -8.04 11.48
N LYS A 236 -18.20 -9.26 10.94
CA LYS A 236 -19.36 -10.16 10.91
C LYS A 236 -19.81 -10.54 12.31
N GLU A 237 -18.86 -10.91 13.18
CA GLU A 237 -19.12 -11.20 14.59
C GLU A 237 -19.79 -10.01 15.29
N MET A 238 -19.31 -8.77 15.06
CA MET A 238 -19.91 -7.56 15.61
C MET A 238 -21.34 -7.33 15.13
N VAL A 239 -21.61 -7.47 13.83
CA VAL A 239 -22.97 -7.33 13.27
C VAL A 239 -23.92 -8.37 13.87
N CYS A 240 -23.49 -9.63 13.96
CA CYS A 240 -24.27 -10.69 14.58
C CYS A 240 -24.47 -10.49 16.08
N THR A 241 -23.56 -9.79 16.78
CA THR A 241 -23.72 -9.47 18.21
C THR A 241 -24.75 -8.35 18.43
N LEU A 242 -24.77 -7.34 17.55
CA LEU A 242 -25.73 -6.24 17.60
C LEU A 242 -27.16 -6.70 17.31
N ARG A 243 -27.31 -7.66 16.40
CA ARG A 243 -28.58 -8.31 16.10
C ARG A 243 -28.35 -9.81 15.92
N PRO A 244 -28.46 -10.59 17.00
CA PRO A 244 -28.37 -12.03 16.93
C PRO A 244 -29.36 -12.57 15.90
N PRO A 245 -28.94 -13.48 15.01
CA PRO A 245 -29.90 -14.18 14.18
C PRO A 245 -30.90 -14.86 15.11
N SER A 246 -32.20 -14.79 14.76
CA SER A 246 -33.24 -15.52 15.49
C SER A 246 -32.77 -16.94 15.66
N GLU A 247 -32.70 -17.42 16.91
CA GLU A 247 -32.18 -18.75 17.22
C GLU A 247 -32.68 -19.74 16.18
N VAL A 248 -31.77 -20.45 15.52
CA VAL A 248 -32.14 -21.75 14.98
C VAL A 248 -32.54 -22.53 16.21
N VAL A 249 -33.83 -22.53 16.52
CA VAL A 249 -34.44 -23.44 17.49
C VAL A 249 -34.11 -24.81 16.94
N MET A 250 -32.97 -25.35 17.37
CA MET A 250 -32.68 -26.76 17.22
C MET A 250 -33.76 -27.43 18.06
N ARG A 251 -34.86 -27.81 17.39
CA ARG A 251 -35.77 -28.80 17.93
C ARG A 251 -34.90 -30.01 18.20
N LEU A 252 -34.58 -30.22 19.46
CA LEU A 252 -34.19 -31.55 19.92
C LEU A 252 -35.31 -32.49 19.45
N PRO A 253 -34.98 -33.58 18.73
CA PRO A 253 -36.00 -34.55 18.37
C PRO A 253 -36.62 -35.08 19.67
N ASP A 254 -37.94 -35.00 19.77
CA ASP A 254 -38.67 -35.63 20.85
C ASP A 254 -38.33 -37.13 20.86
N SER A 255 -37.71 -37.61 21.95
CA SER A 255 -37.52 -39.02 22.27
C SER A 255 -37.41 -39.20 23.78
#